data_AF-A0A2A5HGU4-F1
#
_entry.id   AF-A0A2A5HGU4-F1
#
_cell.length_a   1.000
_cell.length_b   1.000
_cell.length_c   1.000
_cell.angle_alpha   90.00
_cell.angle_beta   90.00
_cell.angle_gamma   90.00
#
_symmetry.space_group_name_H-M   'P 1'
#
loop_
_entity.id
_entity.type
_entity.pdbx_description
1 polymer ?
#
loop_
_entity_poly.entity_id
_entity_poly.type
_entity_poly.pdbx_seq_one_letter_code
_entity_poly.pdbx_strand_id
1 'polypeptide(L)'
;MIFNNSDGGGMNSKEDFYRNILIIGWIQLLQIVVVMFIVSILIAGVDNDFSGFAKDPGMLGVDVMVVVFAIYAILPLVLKGFGSVYIRWANFGLTIFFFLFFLVHQLSHLFVDNIPLSWYHLLDFVHHIVILAMVWVSFLWARCNKT
;
A
#
# COMPACT_ATOMS: atom_id res chain seq x y z
N MET A 1 34.37 -36.01 20.30
CA MET A 1 33.78 -35.00 21.20
C MET A 1 33.03 -34.03 20.30
N ILE A 2 31.70 -34.14 20.28
CA ILE A 2 30.82 -33.30 19.45
C ILE A 2 30.68 -31.97 20.19
N PHE A 3 31.13 -30.87 19.59
CA PHE A 3 30.80 -29.53 20.08
C PHE A 3 29.54 -29.05 19.36
N ASN A 4 28.51 -28.82 20.17
CA ASN A 4 27.19 -28.31 19.80
C ASN A 4 27.29 -27.02 18.99
N ASN A 5 26.64 -26.99 17.83
CA ASN A 5 26.13 -25.76 17.23
C ASN A 5 24.94 -25.30 18.08
N SER A 6 25.19 -24.38 19.01
CA SER A 6 24.15 -23.66 19.74
C SER A 6 24.31 -22.16 19.53
N ASP A 7 24.01 -21.72 18.32
CA ASP A 7 23.58 -20.35 17.99
C ASP A 7 22.37 -20.55 17.05
N GLY A 8 21.11 -20.39 17.43
CA GLY A 8 20.56 -19.35 18.29
C GLY A 8 19.82 -18.33 17.41
N GLY A 9 18.65 -18.70 16.88
CA GLY A 9 17.77 -17.78 16.15
C GLY A 9 17.45 -18.20 14.71
N GLY A 10 16.79 -19.35 14.55
CA GLY A 10 16.21 -19.73 13.26
C GLY A 10 15.08 -18.79 12.88
N MET A 11 15.41 -17.71 12.18
CA MET A 11 14.48 -16.93 11.37
C MET A 11 13.54 -17.89 10.62
N ASN A 12 12.24 -17.82 10.86
CA ASN A 12 11.27 -18.66 10.14
C ASN A 12 11.26 -18.16 8.69
N SER A 13 12.00 -18.85 7.82
CA SER A 13 12.27 -18.42 6.44
C SER A 13 11.02 -18.05 5.65
N LYS A 14 9.86 -18.66 5.96
CA LYS A 14 8.56 -18.31 5.37
C LYS A 14 7.99 -17.00 5.91
N GLU A 15 8.08 -16.80 7.23
CA GLU A 15 7.63 -15.54 7.85
C GLU A 15 8.43 -14.36 7.30
N ASP A 16 9.75 -14.50 7.24
CA ASP A 16 10.63 -13.44 6.74
C ASP A 16 10.40 -13.17 5.25
N PHE A 17 10.15 -14.22 4.47
CA PHE A 17 9.78 -14.10 3.08
C PHE A 17 8.50 -13.26 2.90
N TYR A 18 7.41 -13.60 3.60
CA TYR A 18 6.17 -12.83 3.50
C TYR A 18 6.32 -11.39 4.01
N ARG A 19 7.05 -11.20 5.12
CA ARG A 19 7.34 -9.88 5.67
C ARG A 19 8.09 -9.01 4.67
N ASN A 20 9.11 -9.55 3.99
CA ASN A 20 9.86 -8.82 2.97
C ASN A 20 9.00 -8.45 1.76
N ILE A 21 8.12 -9.35 1.32
CA ILE A 21 7.15 -9.03 0.25
C ILE A 21 6.23 -7.89 0.67
N LEU A 22 5.72 -7.89 1.91
CA LEU A 22 4.86 -6.81 2.41
C LEU A 22 5.61 -5.47 2.50
N ILE A 23 6.87 -5.49 2.96
CA ILE A 23 7.73 -4.29 2.99
C ILE A 23 7.89 -3.72 1.57
N ILE A 24 8.25 -4.57 0.59
CA ILE A 24 8.37 -4.15 -0.80
C ILE A 24 7.02 -3.65 -1.32
N GLY A 25 5.92 -4.33 -1.01
CA GLY A 25 4.58 -3.94 -1.41
C GLY A 25 4.19 -2.54 -0.95
N TRP A 26 4.40 -2.21 0.32
CA TRP A 26 4.12 -0.86 0.85
C TRP A 26 4.98 0.22 0.18
N ILE A 27 6.24 -0.07 -0.10
CA ILE A 27 7.13 0.84 -0.85
C ILE A 27 6.61 1.04 -2.28
N GLN A 28 6.20 -0.03 -2.96
CA GLN A 28 5.65 0.04 -4.32
C GLN A 28 4.33 0.83 -4.35
N LEU A 29 3.44 0.61 -3.38
CA LEU A 29 2.21 1.40 -3.26
C LEU A 29 2.52 2.89 -3.06
N LEU A 30 3.52 3.25 -2.25
CA LEU A 30 3.96 4.64 -2.11
C LEU A 30 4.46 5.22 -3.44
N GLN A 31 5.32 4.49 -4.14
CA GLN A 31 5.86 4.92 -5.42
C GLN A 31 4.76 5.14 -6.45
N ILE A 32 3.79 4.23 -6.54
CA ILE A 32 2.66 4.34 -7.48
C ILE A 32 1.85 5.61 -7.18
N VAL A 33 1.41 5.83 -5.93
CA VAL A 33 0.57 7.00 -5.61
C VAL A 33 1.36 8.31 -5.77
N VAL A 34 2.65 8.34 -5.46
CA VAL A 34 3.51 9.52 -5.71
C VAL A 34 3.64 9.80 -7.22
N VAL A 35 3.87 8.77 -8.04
CA VAL A 35 3.93 8.92 -9.49
C VAL A 35 2.61 9.42 -10.03
N MET A 36 1.48 8.85 -9.60
CA MET A 36 0.16 9.32 -9.98
C MET A 36 -0.04 10.80 -9.67
N PHE A 37 0.29 11.22 -8.45
CA PHE A 37 0.16 12.61 -8.04
C PHE A 37 1.02 13.56 -8.87
N ILE A 38 2.29 13.21 -9.10
CA ILE A 38 3.21 14.03 -9.91
C ILE A 38 2.71 14.12 -11.35
N VAL A 39 2.29 13.00 -11.95
CA VAL A 39 1.78 12.97 -13.32
C VAL A 39 0.53 13.84 -13.46
N SER A 40 -0.40 13.78 -12.50
CA SER A 40 -1.59 14.65 -12.49
C SER A 40 -1.23 16.13 -12.42
N ILE A 41 -0.25 16.52 -11.59
CA ILE A 41 0.22 17.92 -11.53
C ILE A 41 0.86 18.35 -12.84
N LEU A 42 1.70 17.48 -13.44
CA LEU A 42 2.39 17.78 -14.69
C LEU A 42 1.40 17.98 -15.84
N ILE A 43 0.38 17.13 -15.95
CA ILE A 43 -0.65 17.26 -16.98
C ILE A 43 -1.43 18.56 -16.80
N ALA A 44 -1.89 18.87 -15.59
CA ALA A 44 -2.56 20.15 -15.31
C ALA A 44 -1.67 21.37 -15.59
N GLY A 45 -0.36 21.26 -15.32
CA GLY A 45 0.61 22.30 -15.65
C GLY A 45 0.81 22.51 -17.15
N VAL A 46 0.81 21.43 -17.95
CA VAL A 46 0.90 21.50 -19.41
C VAL A 46 -0.38 22.08 -20.01
N ASP A 47 -1.54 21.67 -19.50
CA ASP A 47 -2.86 22.14 -19.95
C ASP A 47 -3.20 23.54 -19.40
N ASN A 48 -2.38 24.07 -18.47
CA ASN A 48 -2.58 25.31 -17.75
C ASN A 48 -3.96 25.39 -17.06
N ASP A 49 -4.48 24.25 -16.61
CA ASP A 49 -5.77 24.12 -15.95
C ASP A 49 -5.65 23.26 -14.69
N PHE A 50 -5.74 23.90 -13.53
CA PHE A 50 -5.72 23.25 -12.22
C PHE A 50 -7.11 23.13 -11.58
N SER A 51 -8.18 23.49 -12.31
CA SER A 51 -9.54 23.48 -11.77
C SER A 51 -9.98 22.09 -11.29
N GLY A 52 -9.47 21.02 -11.91
CA GLY A 52 -9.69 19.64 -11.48
C GLY A 52 -9.30 19.37 -10.03
N PHE A 53 -8.19 19.97 -9.56
CA PHE A 53 -7.69 19.80 -8.19
C PHE A 53 -8.61 20.41 -7.12
N ALA A 54 -9.51 21.33 -7.49
CA ALA A 54 -10.50 21.88 -6.57
C ALA A 54 -11.57 20.85 -6.20
N LYS A 55 -11.84 19.88 -7.09
CA LYS A 55 -12.83 18.82 -6.89
C LYS A 55 -12.19 17.50 -6.46
N ASP A 56 -11.10 17.11 -7.12
CA ASP A 56 -10.35 15.89 -6.82
C ASP A 56 -8.84 16.19 -6.90
N PRO A 57 -8.11 16.15 -5.79
CA PRO A 57 -8.52 15.66 -4.46
C PRO A 57 -9.35 16.67 -3.63
N GLY A 58 -9.37 17.96 -3.96
CA GLY A 58 -9.92 19.00 -3.06
C GLY A 58 -9.16 19.06 -1.72
N MET A 59 -9.56 19.95 -0.80
CA MET A 59 -8.85 20.09 0.50
C MET A 59 -8.85 18.80 1.33
N LEU A 60 -10.02 18.16 1.47
CA LEU A 60 -10.14 16.93 2.24
C LEU A 60 -9.33 15.79 1.62
N GLY A 61 -9.33 15.66 0.29
CA GLY A 61 -8.55 14.64 -0.38
C GLY A 61 -7.04 14.87 -0.21
N VAL A 62 -6.56 16.12 -0.21
CA VAL A 62 -5.15 16.43 0.08
C VAL A 62 -4.79 15.97 1.50
N ASP A 63 -5.62 16.27 2.48
CA ASP A 63 -5.40 15.82 3.87
C ASP A 63 -5.35 14.28 3.95
N VAL A 64 -6.26 13.60 3.25
CA VAL A 64 -6.25 12.13 3.15
C VAL A 64 -4.98 11.63 2.47
N MET A 65 -4.54 12.25 1.37
CA MET A 65 -3.31 11.87 0.68
C MET A 65 -2.08 12.00 1.57
N VAL A 66 -1.97 13.06 2.37
CA VAL A 66 -0.88 13.23 3.35
C VAL A 66 -0.87 12.07 4.34
N VAL A 67 -2.03 11.68 4.85
CA VAL A 67 -2.18 10.54 5.75
C VAL A 67 -1.79 9.22 5.06
N VAL A 68 -2.24 8.99 3.82
CA VAL A 68 -1.88 7.81 3.03
C VAL A 68 -0.36 7.73 2.83
N PHE A 69 0.27 8.82 2.39
CA PHE A 69 1.71 8.89 2.18
C PHE A 69 2.49 8.60 3.46
N ALA A 70 2.08 9.21 4.58
CA ALA A 70 2.72 8.97 5.87
C ALA A 70 2.62 7.50 6.29
N ILE A 71 1.44 6.90 6.16
CA ILE A 71 1.23 5.49 6.52
C ILE A 71 2.08 4.57 5.62
N TYR A 72 2.03 4.77 4.30
CA TYR A 72 2.78 3.94 3.35
C TYR A 72 4.30 4.05 3.56
N ALA A 73 4.80 5.22 3.97
CA ALA A 73 6.22 5.43 4.29
C ALA A 73 6.63 4.79 5.62
N ILE A 74 5.76 4.80 6.64
CA ILE A 74 6.07 4.30 7.98
C ILE A 74 5.96 2.78 8.08
N LEU A 75 5.01 2.16 7.38
CA LEU A 75 4.76 0.71 7.49
C LEU A 75 5.97 -0.17 7.18
N PRO A 76 6.80 0.09 6.15
CA PRO A 76 8.05 -0.64 5.93
C PRO A 76 8.96 -0.66 7.17
N LEU A 77 9.05 0.45 7.91
CA LEU A 77 9.87 0.56 9.11
C LEU A 77 9.25 -0.24 10.27
N VAL A 78 7.93 -0.14 10.44
CA VAL A 78 7.19 -0.91 11.44
C VAL A 78 7.34 -2.41 11.20
N LEU A 79 7.15 -2.86 9.95
CA LEU A 79 7.27 -4.27 9.60
C LEU A 79 8.71 -4.78 9.74
N LYS A 80 9.72 -3.95 9.49
CA LYS A 80 11.12 -4.32 9.69
C LYS A 80 11.47 -4.45 11.18
N GLY A 81 10.95 -3.55 12.02
CA GLY A 81 11.26 -3.50 13.45
C GLY A 81 10.43 -4.46 14.32
N PHE A 82 9.21 -4.80 13.89
CA PHE A 82 8.24 -5.54 14.70
C PHE A 82 7.67 -6.76 13.96
N GLY A 83 7.65 -7.90 14.66
CA GLY A 83 7.10 -9.16 14.14
C GLY A 83 6.07 -9.82 15.06
N SER A 84 5.45 -9.06 15.98
CA SER A 84 4.45 -9.62 16.91
C SER A 84 3.18 -10.06 16.17
N VAL A 85 2.46 -11.06 16.70
CA VAL A 85 1.21 -11.55 16.10
C VAL A 85 0.17 -10.44 15.90
N TYR A 86 0.10 -9.49 16.83
CA TYR A 86 -0.78 -8.34 16.75
C TYR A 86 -0.46 -7.44 15.55
N ILE A 87 0.83 -7.18 15.28
CA ILE A 87 1.26 -6.39 14.12
C ILE A 87 0.91 -7.08 12.81
N ARG A 88 0.98 -8.41 12.75
CA ARG A 88 0.61 -9.17 11.54
C ARG A 88 -0.87 -9.05 11.22
N TRP A 89 -1.72 -9.23 12.23
CA TRP A 89 -3.18 -9.06 12.06
C TRP A 89 -3.58 -7.61 11.83
N ALA A 90 -2.90 -6.65 12.47
CA ALA A 90 -3.11 -5.22 12.22
C ALA A 90 -2.76 -4.86 10.77
N ASN A 91 -1.62 -5.35 10.25
CA ASN A 91 -1.25 -5.14 8.84
C ASN A 91 -2.28 -5.75 7.88
N PHE A 92 -2.82 -6.93 8.19
CA PHE A 92 -3.87 -7.55 7.38
C PHE A 92 -5.17 -6.73 7.37
N GLY A 93 -5.62 -6.27 8.54
CA GLY A 93 -6.77 -5.36 8.62
C GLY A 93 -6.54 -4.07 7.84
N LEU A 94 -5.32 -3.53 7.92
CA LEU A 94 -4.95 -2.29 7.24
C LEU A 94 -4.87 -2.44 5.72
N THR A 95 -4.34 -3.54 5.19
CA THR A 95 -4.33 -3.79 3.73
C THR A 95 -5.75 -3.96 3.19
N ILE A 96 -6.65 -4.63 3.92
CA ILE A 96 -8.07 -4.71 3.55
C ILE A 96 -8.71 -3.32 3.55
N PHE A 97 -8.50 -2.55 4.61
CA PHE A 97 -9.05 -1.20 4.72
C PHE A 97 -8.65 -0.34 3.51
N PHE A 98 -7.36 -0.28 3.19
CA PHE A 98 -6.88 0.50 2.05
C PHE A 98 -7.39 -0.06 0.72
N PHE A 99 -7.44 -1.39 0.55
CA PHE A 99 -8.01 -1.98 -0.67
C PHE A 99 -9.45 -1.52 -0.88
N LEU A 100 -10.29 -1.60 0.15
CA LEU A 100 -11.68 -1.18 0.07
C LEU A 100 -11.81 0.33 -0.11
N PHE A 101 -10.99 1.12 0.58
CA PHE A 101 -10.97 2.58 0.47
C PHE A 101 -10.70 3.01 -0.98
N PHE A 102 -9.62 2.50 -1.59
CA PHE A 102 -9.27 2.83 -2.97
C PHE A 102 -10.25 2.24 -3.97
N LEU A 103 -10.83 1.06 -3.70
CA LEU A 103 -11.87 0.50 -4.54
C LEU A 103 -13.10 1.40 -4.57
N VAL A 104 -13.56 1.90 -3.42
CA VAL A 104 -14.69 2.84 -3.36
C VAL A 104 -14.35 4.14 -4.09
N HIS A 105 -13.14 4.66 -3.93
CA HIS A 105 -12.68 5.86 -4.65
C HIS A 105 -12.64 5.65 -6.17
N GLN A 106 -12.18 4.50 -6.64
CA GLN A 106 -12.20 4.15 -8.06
C GLN A 106 -13.64 4.06 -8.60
N LEU A 107 -14.55 3.49 -7.81
CA LEU A 107 -15.96 3.39 -8.18
C LEU A 107 -16.63 4.77 -8.22
N SER A 108 -16.26 5.73 -7.36
CA SER A 108 -16.78 7.10 -7.47
C SER A 108 -16.36 7.76 -8.78
N HIS A 109 -15.10 7.58 -9.19
CA HIS A 109 -14.63 8.12 -10.48
C HIS A 109 -15.37 7.56 -11.68
N LEU A 110 -15.64 6.25 -11.67
CA LEU A 110 -16.32 5.56 -12.76
C LEU A 110 -17.82 5.83 -12.82
N PHE A 111 -18.51 5.83 -11.67
CA PHE A 111 -19.98 5.84 -11.62
C PHE A 111 -20.59 7.19 -11.24
N VAL A 112 -19.88 8.02 -10.47
CA VAL A 112 -20.39 9.32 -10.01
C VAL A 112 -19.87 10.43 -10.91
N ASP A 113 -18.55 10.48 -11.09
CA ASP A 113 -17.90 11.55 -11.82
C ASP A 113 -17.81 11.29 -13.34
N ASN A 114 -18.13 10.07 -13.78
CA ASN A 114 -18.10 9.63 -15.18
C ASN A 114 -16.79 10.00 -15.90
N ILE A 115 -15.67 9.90 -15.18
CA ILE A 115 -14.37 10.26 -15.73
C ILE A 115 -14.01 9.22 -16.81
N PRO A 116 -13.65 9.64 -18.03
CA PRO A 116 -13.29 8.71 -19.09
C PRO A 116 -12.05 7.91 -18.70
N LEU A 117 -12.08 6.61 -19.03
CA LEU A 117 -10.95 5.70 -18.87
C LEU A 117 -9.71 6.29 -19.57
N SER A 118 -8.66 6.51 -18.80
CA SER A 118 -7.44 7.21 -19.21
C SER A 118 -6.23 6.57 -18.54
N TRP A 119 -5.02 7.07 -18.82
CA TRP A 119 -3.78 6.56 -18.21
C TRP A 119 -3.79 6.58 -16.68
N TYR A 120 -4.54 7.51 -16.06
CA TYR A 120 -4.73 7.54 -14.61
C TYR A 120 -5.35 6.25 -14.07
N HIS A 121 -6.38 5.77 -14.77
CA HIS A 121 -7.07 4.53 -14.41
C HIS A 121 -6.15 3.31 -14.50
N LEU A 122 -5.16 3.31 -15.41
CA LEU A 122 -4.20 2.21 -15.48
C LEU A 122 -3.33 2.15 -14.22
N LEU A 123 -2.84 3.30 -13.74
CA LEU A 123 -2.04 3.36 -12.52
C LEU A 123 -2.89 2.98 -11.30
N ASP A 124 -4.15 3.40 -11.26
CA ASP A 124 -5.12 2.92 -10.27
C ASP A 124 -5.29 1.40 -10.33
N PHE A 125 -5.50 0.81 -11.51
CA PHE A 125 -5.63 -0.64 -11.64
C PHE A 125 -4.38 -1.38 -11.15
N VAL A 126 -3.18 -0.87 -11.47
CA VAL A 126 -1.92 -1.43 -10.97
C VAL A 126 -1.86 -1.34 -9.46
N HIS A 127 -2.22 -0.20 -8.87
CA HIS A 127 -2.30 -0.02 -7.42
C HIS A 127 -3.23 -1.07 -6.79
N HIS A 128 -4.44 -1.24 -7.32
CA HIS A 128 -5.43 -2.22 -6.85
C HIS A 128 -4.92 -3.66 -6.91
N ILE A 129 -4.24 -4.04 -8.00
CA ILE A 129 -3.65 -5.39 -8.14
C ILE A 129 -2.58 -5.61 -7.07
N VAL A 130 -1.69 -4.63 -6.86
CA VAL A 130 -0.63 -4.72 -5.85
C VAL A 130 -1.23 -4.86 -4.46
N ILE A 131 -2.20 -4.02 -4.09
CA ILE A 131 -2.79 -4.08 -2.76
C ILE A 131 -3.62 -5.36 -2.54
N LEU A 132 -4.28 -5.89 -3.57
CA LEU A 132 -4.98 -7.18 -3.50
C LEU A 132 -3.99 -8.33 -3.26
N ALA A 133 -2.86 -8.33 -3.96
CA ALA A 133 -1.79 -9.30 -3.71
C ALA A 133 -1.25 -9.18 -2.28
N MET A 134 -1.11 -7.96 -1.75
CA MET A 134 -0.70 -7.72 -0.37
C MET A 134 -1.72 -8.19 0.66
N VAL A 135 -3.03 -8.08 0.39
CA VAL A 135 -4.08 -8.66 1.25
C VAL A 135 -3.85 -10.16 1.40
N TRP A 136 -3.63 -10.87 0.29
CA TRP A 136 -3.35 -12.30 0.30
C TRP A 136 -2.07 -12.64 1.07
N VAL A 137 -0.96 -11.96 0.77
CA VAL A 137 0.32 -12.21 1.46
C VAL A 137 0.24 -11.86 2.94
N SER A 138 -0.47 -10.79 3.31
CA SER A 138 -0.65 -10.39 4.70
C SER A 138 -1.46 -11.40 5.48
N PHE A 139 -2.47 -12.02 4.86
CA PHE A 139 -3.20 -13.12 5.47
C PHE A 139 -2.30 -14.33 5.74
N LEU A 140 -1.46 -14.71 4.77
CA LEU A 140 -0.48 -15.79 4.95
C LEU A 140 0.51 -15.49 6.08
N TRP A 141 1.02 -14.27 6.13
CA TRP A 141 1.93 -13.82 7.19
C TRP A 141 1.27 -13.80 8.57
N ALA A 142 0.02 -13.34 8.67
CA ALA A 142 -0.74 -13.30 9.92
C ALA A 142 -0.99 -14.69 10.51
N ARG A 143 -1.05 -15.72 9.68
CA ARG A 143 -1.19 -17.12 10.10
C ARG A 143 0.12 -17.85 10.34
N CYS A 144 1.28 -17.22 10.12
CA CYS A 144 2.55 -17.82 10.53
C CYS A 144 2.57 -17.91 12.07
N ASN A 145 2.48 -19.13 12.61
CA ASN A 145 2.68 -19.36 14.03
C ASN A 145 4.16 -19.21 14.38
N LYS A 146 4.43 -18.59 15.54
CA LYS A 146 5.68 -18.85 16.26
C LYS A 146 5.55 -20.28 16.81
N THR A 147 6.25 -21.23 16.21
CA THR A 147 6.58 -22.50 16.89
C THR A 147 7.48 -22.20 18.06
#